data_AF-A0A8C4DKE3-F1
#
_entry.id   AF-A0A8C4DKE3-F1
#
_cell.length_a   1.000
_cell.length_b   1.000
_cell.length_c   1.000
_cell.angle_alpha   90.00
_cell.angle_beta   90.00
_cell.angle_gamma   90.00
#
_symmetry.space_group_name_H-M   'P 1'
#
loop_
_entity.id
_entity.type
_entity.pdbx_description
1 polymer ?
#
loop_
_entity_poly.entity_id
_entity_poly.type
_entity_poly.pdbx_seq_one_letter_code
_entity_poly.pdbx_strand_id
1 'polypeptide(L)'
;MPEIKLKHVVSCSTEDTTHKADNLLSSDTYRKWKAARPGEKQTSVILQFEKEEQVHSIDIGNEGSAFIEVLVGNSSAVRDQDYEVLLVTSSFMSPTESRNGTNTSRVRFFGPNQLQKSTAQEKWDRVKIVCSQPYSKNIAYGLAFVKFHSPPDKNDPPTTSPKLTKLGQFRVKDESPSSGPSLQPGSLFFSRENATKSSTALKGKSIYPYLPAAESADKKRESQSKPEPKPKQQKAKSQDMQTVPFKRMMEGVVFVLSGFQNPSRGELREKALDMGAKYRPDWTPDATHLICAFANTPKYSQVKSAGGIIVRKEWVIDCGGDESAVDTEDELQRVENESRQKKAASERKMVKEEDPYGGSTDENTDTEAEQDHPIPELPDFLTGKRFFLYGKFPNNERRLLLRYIVAFNGAIEDYMTEKVQFVVTSEGWHDSFEDALMENSNLNFVKPTWIYAINERQKMLPYQPYTVVP
;
A
#
# COMPACT_ATOMS: atom_id res chain seq x y z
N MET A 1 31.66 8.13 9.70
CA MET A 1 31.39 6.70 9.48
C MET A 1 32.23 6.29 8.28
N PRO A 2 32.98 5.18 8.33
CA PRO A 2 33.81 4.75 7.21
C PRO A 2 32.92 4.33 6.03
N GLU A 3 33.28 4.74 4.80
CA GLU A 3 32.59 4.31 3.58
C GLU A 3 33.05 2.89 3.20
N ILE A 4 32.10 1.96 3.05
CA ILE A 4 32.35 0.58 2.63
C ILE A 4 32.63 0.59 1.14
N LYS A 5 33.79 0.05 0.75
CA LYS A 5 34.24 0.03 -0.64
C LYS A 5 33.62 -1.13 -1.42
N LEU A 6 33.20 -0.82 -2.64
CA LEU A 6 32.69 -1.79 -3.61
C LEU A 6 33.85 -2.30 -4.48
N LYS A 7 33.90 -3.61 -4.71
CA LYS A 7 34.96 -4.28 -5.48
C LYS A 7 34.62 -4.35 -6.96
N HIS A 8 33.47 -4.94 -7.31
CA HIS A 8 32.99 -5.08 -8.69
C HIS A 8 31.49 -5.40 -8.73
N VAL A 9 30.89 -5.27 -9.92
CA VAL A 9 29.53 -5.73 -10.19
C VAL A 9 29.53 -7.24 -10.40
N VAL A 10 28.74 -7.98 -9.62
CA VAL A 10 28.61 -9.45 -9.72
C VAL A 10 27.65 -9.81 -10.84
N SER A 11 26.49 -9.16 -10.86
CA SER A 11 25.48 -9.35 -11.88
C SER A 11 24.62 -8.10 -12.01
N CYS A 12 24.09 -7.90 -13.21
CA CYS A 12 23.16 -6.84 -13.51
C CYS A 12 22.05 -7.43 -14.38
N SER A 13 20.81 -7.10 -14.08
CA SER A 13 19.66 -7.56 -14.88
C SER A 13 19.65 -6.91 -16.26
N THR A 14 19.75 -5.58 -16.30
CA THR A 14 19.73 -4.77 -17.51
C THR A 14 20.62 -3.55 -17.32
N GLU A 15 21.34 -3.19 -18.37
CA GLU A 15 22.18 -1.99 -18.37
C GLU A 15 22.18 -1.31 -19.73
N ASP A 16 22.21 0.02 -19.70
CA ASP A 16 22.40 0.82 -20.88
C ASP A 16 23.86 0.78 -21.37
N THR A 17 24.05 1.03 -22.67
CA THR A 17 25.36 1.05 -23.32
C THR A 17 26.31 2.10 -22.74
N THR A 18 25.77 3.24 -22.30
CA THR A 18 26.53 4.36 -21.73
C THR A 18 26.44 4.38 -20.21
N HIS A 19 25.24 4.11 -19.68
CA HIS A 19 24.96 4.12 -18.24
C HIS A 19 25.02 2.72 -17.62
N LYS A 20 26.22 2.12 -17.65
CA LYS A 20 26.50 0.77 -17.13
C LYS A 20 26.44 0.67 -15.61
N ALA A 21 26.24 -0.55 -15.10
CA ALA A 21 26.24 -0.82 -13.66
C ALA A 21 27.60 -0.51 -12.98
N ASP A 22 28.71 -0.70 -13.71
CA ASP A 22 30.07 -0.39 -13.22
C ASP A 22 30.25 1.07 -12.80
N ASN A 23 29.41 1.98 -13.31
CA ASN A 23 29.43 3.38 -12.91
C ASN A 23 29.13 3.57 -11.42
N LEU A 24 28.40 2.63 -10.78
CA LEU A 24 28.09 2.68 -9.35
C LEU A 24 29.30 2.37 -8.46
N LEU A 25 30.36 1.77 -9.01
CA LEU A 25 31.60 1.49 -8.27
C LEU A 25 32.45 2.75 -8.09
N SER A 26 32.23 3.76 -8.94
CA SER A 26 32.96 5.02 -8.89
C SER A 26 32.23 5.99 -7.95
N SER A 27 32.97 6.74 -7.15
CA SER A 27 32.41 7.83 -6.33
C SER A 27 31.96 9.06 -7.13
N ASP A 28 32.06 9.00 -8.46
CA ASP A 28 31.80 10.08 -9.40
C ASP A 28 30.30 10.30 -9.61
N THR A 29 29.77 11.39 -9.05
CA THR A 29 28.34 11.73 -9.05
C THR A 29 27.76 12.04 -10.45
N TYR A 30 28.60 12.17 -11.49
CA TYR A 30 28.13 12.42 -12.86
C TYR A 30 27.83 11.13 -13.64
N ARG A 31 28.38 9.99 -13.22
CA ARG A 31 28.12 8.69 -13.86
C ARG A 31 26.95 8.03 -13.15
N LYS A 32 26.07 7.42 -13.93
CA LYS A 32 24.82 6.82 -13.44
C LYS A 32 24.65 5.45 -14.05
N TRP A 33 23.86 4.62 -13.40
CA TRP A 33 23.36 3.36 -13.93
C TRP A 33 21.90 3.52 -14.35
N LYS A 34 21.57 3.03 -15.55
CA LYS A 34 20.20 2.97 -16.06
C LYS A 34 19.91 1.59 -16.65
N ALA A 35 18.64 1.21 -16.55
CA ALA A 35 18.07 0.09 -17.28
C ALA A 35 18.33 0.21 -18.79
N ALA A 36 18.48 -0.93 -19.46
CA ALA A 36 18.76 -1.01 -20.89
C ALA A 36 17.62 -0.42 -21.73
N ARG A 37 16.37 -0.64 -21.32
CA ARG A 37 15.18 -0.19 -22.05
C ARG A 37 14.29 0.68 -21.16
N PRO A 38 13.66 1.73 -21.73
CA PRO A 38 12.60 2.45 -21.04
C PRO A 38 11.42 1.53 -20.69
N GLY A 39 10.87 1.70 -19.49
CA GLY A 39 9.64 1.02 -19.07
C GLY A 39 9.77 -0.43 -18.62
N GLU A 40 10.97 -0.90 -18.30
CA GLU A 40 11.16 -2.17 -17.60
C GLU A 40 10.42 -2.17 -16.26
N LYS A 41 9.81 -3.30 -15.87
CA LYS A 41 9.02 -3.37 -14.63
C LYS A 41 9.91 -3.24 -13.38
N GLN A 42 11.08 -3.88 -13.42
CA GLN A 42 12.05 -3.93 -12.35
C GLN A 42 13.44 -4.13 -12.95
N THR A 43 14.45 -3.49 -12.38
CA THR A 43 15.86 -3.71 -12.68
C THR A 43 16.63 -3.89 -11.38
N SER A 44 17.55 -4.86 -11.34
CA SER A 44 18.40 -5.13 -10.20
C SER A 44 19.88 -5.19 -10.57
N VAL A 45 20.72 -4.79 -9.63
CA VAL A 45 22.18 -4.89 -9.68
C VAL A 45 22.71 -5.53 -8.40
N ILE A 46 23.68 -6.42 -8.53
CA ILE A 46 24.37 -7.08 -7.41
C ILE A 46 25.81 -6.60 -7.40
N LEU A 47 26.25 -6.06 -6.26
CA LEU A 47 27.57 -5.50 -6.04
C LEU A 47 28.28 -6.30 -4.95
N GLN A 48 29.57 -6.56 -5.13
CA GLN A 48 30.42 -7.22 -4.13
C GLN A 48 31.19 -6.16 -3.34
N PHE A 49 31.20 -6.26 -2.01
CA PHE A 49 32.04 -5.46 -1.12
C PHE A 49 33.50 -5.93 -1.16
N GLU A 50 34.43 -5.03 -0.81
CA GLU A 50 35.85 -5.37 -0.74
C GLU A 50 36.15 -6.39 0.37
N LYS A 51 35.47 -6.25 1.52
CA LYS A 51 35.52 -7.15 2.67
C LYS A 51 34.12 -7.29 3.27
N GLU A 52 33.91 -8.36 4.04
CA GLU A 52 32.68 -8.56 4.81
C GLU A 52 32.54 -7.46 5.88
N GLU A 53 31.49 -6.64 5.75
CA GLU A 53 31.24 -5.51 6.65
C GLU A 53 29.80 -5.45 7.10
N GLN A 54 29.62 -4.84 8.27
CA GLN A 54 28.31 -4.50 8.78
C GLN A 54 27.87 -3.17 8.18
N VAL A 55 26.65 -3.11 7.64
CA VAL A 55 26.09 -1.88 7.07
C VAL A 55 25.32 -1.10 8.14
N HIS A 56 25.78 0.10 8.46
CA HIS A 56 25.15 0.98 9.47
C HIS A 56 24.23 2.04 8.85
N SER A 57 24.62 2.61 7.70
CA SER A 57 23.80 3.57 6.97
C SER A 57 24.01 3.45 5.47
N ILE A 58 23.01 3.88 4.70
CA ILE A 58 23.00 3.80 3.23
C ILE A 58 22.60 5.17 2.67
N ASP A 59 23.36 5.67 1.71
CA ASP A 59 23.04 6.89 0.97
C ASP A 59 22.74 6.51 -0.47
N ILE A 60 21.58 6.94 -0.98
CA ILE A 60 21.11 6.54 -2.30
C ILE A 60 20.75 7.79 -3.09
N GLY A 61 21.42 7.97 -4.24
CA GLY A 61 21.06 8.94 -5.25
C GLY A 61 20.18 8.29 -6.32
N ASN A 62 18.96 8.79 -6.48
CA ASN A 62 18.03 8.26 -7.48
C ASN A 62 18.39 8.73 -8.89
N GLU A 63 17.97 7.95 -9.88
CA GLU A 63 17.88 8.36 -11.28
C GLU A 63 16.57 7.83 -11.88
N GLY A 64 15.45 8.45 -11.51
CA GLY A 64 14.13 8.16 -12.08
C GLY A 64 13.45 6.89 -11.58
N SER A 65 13.97 6.20 -10.56
CA SER A 65 13.31 5.05 -9.92
C SER A 65 12.24 5.52 -8.95
N ALA A 66 11.05 4.90 -8.96
CA ALA A 66 9.98 5.25 -8.02
C ALA A 66 10.20 4.60 -6.66
N PHE A 67 10.59 3.33 -6.67
CA PHE A 67 10.90 2.57 -5.47
C PHE A 67 12.26 1.90 -5.60
N ILE A 68 13.00 1.92 -4.50
CA ILE A 68 14.30 1.26 -4.37
C ILE A 68 14.27 0.41 -3.11
N GLU A 69 14.69 -0.83 -3.25
CA GLU A 69 14.86 -1.81 -2.18
C GLU A 69 16.32 -2.27 -2.18
N VAL A 70 16.86 -2.51 -0.98
CA VAL A 70 18.24 -2.99 -0.82
C VAL A 70 18.21 -4.29 -0.03
N LEU A 71 18.74 -5.34 -0.63
CA LEU A 71 18.93 -6.64 -0.02
C LEU A 71 20.43 -6.92 0.13
N VAL A 72 20.80 -7.73 1.11
CA VAL A 72 22.18 -8.16 1.35
C VAL A 72 22.26 -9.67 1.38
N GLY A 73 23.43 -10.19 1.08
CA GLY A 73 23.68 -11.62 1.05
C GLY A 73 25.17 -11.90 1.16
N ASN A 74 25.50 -13.20 1.22
CA ASN A 74 26.87 -13.66 1.25
C ASN A 74 27.32 -14.13 -0.13
N SER A 75 28.63 -14.29 -0.35
CA SER A 75 29.17 -14.77 -1.63
C SER A 75 28.74 -16.19 -1.97
N SER A 76 28.33 -16.96 -0.96
CA SER A 76 27.69 -18.27 -1.08
C SER A 76 26.23 -18.20 -1.57
N ALA A 77 25.59 -17.03 -1.57
CA ALA A 77 24.26 -16.84 -2.12
C ALA A 77 24.30 -17.01 -3.65
N VAL A 78 23.57 -18.02 -4.13
CA VAL A 78 23.44 -18.32 -5.56
C VAL A 78 22.05 -17.99 -6.06
N ARG A 79 21.04 -18.05 -5.18
CA ARG A 79 19.64 -17.79 -5.52
C ARG A 79 19.18 -16.46 -4.96
N ASP A 80 18.19 -15.88 -5.60
CA ASP A 80 17.55 -14.65 -5.16
C ASP A 80 16.90 -14.75 -3.77
N GLN A 81 16.51 -15.97 -3.36
CA GLN A 81 15.94 -16.24 -2.03
C GLN A 81 16.96 -16.20 -0.89
N ASP A 82 18.25 -16.30 -1.20
CA ASP A 82 19.31 -16.28 -0.20
C ASP A 82 19.71 -14.84 0.19
N TYR A 83 19.07 -13.82 -0.42
CA TYR A 83 19.25 -12.41 -0.09
C TYR A 83 18.20 -11.95 0.92
N GLU A 84 18.66 -11.29 1.97
CA GLU A 84 17.83 -10.73 3.03
C GLU A 84 17.59 -9.23 2.85
N VAL A 85 16.38 -8.77 3.17
CA VAL A 85 16.02 -7.35 3.01
C VAL A 85 16.69 -6.50 4.09
N LEU A 86 17.62 -5.64 3.69
CA LEU A 86 18.28 -4.67 4.57
C LEU A 86 17.52 -3.34 4.64
N LEU A 87 17.07 -2.84 3.48
CA LEU A 87 16.22 -1.65 3.37
C LEU A 87 14.94 -2.04 2.64
N VAL A 88 13.82 -2.00 3.37
CA VAL A 88 12.48 -2.22 2.82
C VAL A 88 12.22 -1.23 1.68
N THR A 89 11.45 -1.67 0.68
CA THR A 89 11.03 -0.89 -0.48
C THR A 89 10.68 0.56 -0.13
N SER A 90 11.57 1.47 -0.50
CA SER A 90 11.53 2.87 -0.13
C SER A 90 11.14 3.72 -1.33
N SER A 91 10.19 4.63 -1.15
CA SER A 91 9.74 5.54 -2.22
C SER A 91 10.73 6.70 -2.43
N PHE A 92 11.15 6.92 -3.68
CA PHE A 92 11.98 8.04 -4.10
C PHE A 92 11.24 9.00 -5.03
N MET A 93 10.12 8.58 -5.61
CA MET A 93 9.23 9.44 -6.39
C MET A 93 7.78 9.12 -6.03
N SER A 94 6.95 10.15 -5.95
CA SER A 94 5.50 9.97 -5.90
C SER A 94 4.95 9.55 -7.28
N PRO A 95 3.75 8.95 -7.35
CA PRO A 95 3.13 8.60 -8.63
C PRO A 95 3.01 9.80 -9.61
N THR A 96 2.75 10.99 -9.08
CA THR A 96 2.65 12.23 -9.87
C THR A 96 4.02 12.66 -10.42
N GLU A 97 5.06 12.61 -9.58
CA GLU A 97 6.43 12.93 -9.99
C GLU A 97 6.93 11.95 -11.06
N SER A 98 6.63 10.66 -10.91
CA SER A 98 7.02 9.63 -11.88
C SER A 98 6.35 9.80 -13.24
N ARG A 99 5.07 10.19 -13.27
CA ARG A 99 4.35 10.47 -14.53
C ARG A 99 4.86 11.73 -15.23
N ASN A 100 5.19 12.76 -14.45
CA ASN A 100 5.62 14.06 -14.98
C ASN A 100 7.13 14.15 -15.22
N GLY A 101 7.91 13.18 -14.74
CA GLY A 101 9.38 13.17 -14.88
C GLY A 101 10.08 14.25 -14.06
N THR A 102 9.50 14.69 -12.94
CA THR A 102 10.07 15.70 -12.05
C THR A 102 10.82 15.05 -10.87
N ASN A 103 11.82 15.75 -10.31
CA ASN A 103 12.60 15.27 -9.15
C ASN A 103 13.26 13.88 -9.32
N THR A 104 13.72 13.55 -10.52
CA THR A 104 14.32 12.24 -10.83
C THR A 104 15.62 11.95 -10.09
N SER A 105 16.37 13.00 -9.68
CA SER A 105 17.66 12.92 -9.02
C SER A 105 17.60 13.08 -7.49
N ARG A 106 16.49 12.69 -6.85
CA ARG A 106 16.31 12.78 -5.40
C ARG A 106 17.34 11.92 -4.67
N VAL A 107 18.00 12.50 -3.66
CA VAL A 107 18.92 11.77 -2.77
C VAL A 107 18.23 11.50 -1.44
N ARG A 108 18.39 10.31 -0.89
CA ARG A 108 17.91 9.94 0.46
C ARG A 108 19.02 9.30 1.27
N PHE A 109 19.01 9.58 2.57
CA PHE A 109 19.93 9.04 3.56
C PHE A 109 19.16 8.14 4.52
N PHE A 110 19.60 6.89 4.64
CA PHE A 110 19.00 5.88 5.51
C PHE A 110 19.94 5.60 6.66
N GLY A 111 19.57 6.08 7.84
CA GLY A 111 20.28 5.77 9.08
C GLY A 111 19.92 4.40 9.64
N PRO A 112 20.57 3.96 10.73
CA PRO A 112 20.41 2.62 11.31
C PRO A 112 18.97 2.33 11.77
N ASN A 113 18.20 3.35 12.12
CA ASN A 113 16.80 3.20 12.55
C ASN A 113 15.84 2.88 11.40
N GLN A 114 16.26 3.07 10.15
CA GLN A 114 15.47 2.80 8.94
C GLN A 114 15.85 1.47 8.28
N LEU A 115 16.95 0.84 8.73
CA LEU A 115 17.42 -0.45 8.25
C LEU A 115 16.82 -1.58 9.11
N GLN A 116 16.67 -2.76 8.50
CA GLN A 116 16.19 -3.94 9.20
C GLN A 116 17.22 -4.39 10.24
N LYS A 117 16.84 -4.42 11.53
CA LYS A 117 17.78 -4.59 12.64
C LYS A 117 18.49 -5.95 12.64
N SER A 118 17.77 -7.02 12.34
CA SER A 118 18.33 -8.38 12.32
C SER A 118 19.44 -8.47 11.28
N THR A 119 19.13 -8.06 10.05
CA THR A 119 20.05 -8.10 8.92
C THR A 119 21.18 -7.07 9.04
N ALA A 120 20.91 -5.87 9.57
CA ALA A 120 21.94 -4.83 9.77
C ALA A 120 22.95 -5.14 10.88
N GLN A 121 22.69 -6.12 11.76
CA GLN A 121 23.64 -6.55 12.79
C GLN A 121 24.68 -7.54 12.27
N GLU A 122 24.37 -8.22 11.17
CA GLU A 122 25.24 -9.20 10.55
C GLU A 122 26.24 -8.55 9.58
N LYS A 123 27.24 -9.34 9.18
CA LYS A 123 28.23 -8.92 8.18
C LYS A 123 27.88 -9.55 6.85
N TRP A 124 27.99 -8.73 5.81
CA TRP A 124 27.65 -9.13 4.46
C TRP A 124 28.78 -8.77 3.51
N ASP A 125 28.91 -9.50 2.42
CA ASP A 125 29.90 -9.23 1.38
C ASP A 125 29.25 -8.91 0.03
N ARG A 126 27.93 -9.10 -0.12
CA ARG A 126 27.16 -8.75 -1.32
C ARG A 126 25.95 -7.91 -0.97
N VAL A 127 25.62 -7.01 -1.89
CA VAL A 127 24.40 -6.22 -1.84
C VAL A 127 23.68 -6.28 -3.18
N LYS A 128 22.38 -6.55 -3.15
CA LYS A 128 21.48 -6.52 -4.29
C LYS A 128 20.57 -5.30 -4.16
N ILE A 129 20.58 -4.43 -5.16
CA ILE A 129 19.73 -3.26 -5.19
C ILE A 129 18.68 -3.46 -6.27
N VAL A 130 17.43 -3.31 -5.90
CA VAL A 130 16.28 -3.53 -6.76
C VAL A 130 15.54 -2.21 -6.95
N CYS A 131 15.48 -1.75 -8.19
CA CYS A 131 14.81 -0.52 -8.60
C CYS A 131 13.53 -0.87 -9.37
N SER A 132 12.45 -0.12 -9.14
CA SER A 132 11.22 -0.25 -9.90
C SER A 132 10.58 1.09 -10.24
N GLN A 133 9.89 1.13 -11.38
CA GLN A 133 9.18 2.31 -11.87
C GLN A 133 7.83 1.91 -12.48
N PRO A 134 6.81 1.62 -11.65
CA PRO A 134 5.51 1.15 -12.14
C PRO A 134 4.65 2.27 -12.76
N TYR A 135 4.98 3.54 -12.50
CA TYR A 135 4.12 4.68 -12.88
C TYR A 135 4.49 5.29 -14.23
N SER A 136 5.66 4.95 -14.78
CA SER A 136 6.12 5.46 -16.07
C SER A 136 6.79 4.36 -16.89
N LYS A 137 6.26 4.12 -18.09
CA LYS A 137 6.78 3.11 -19.03
C LYS A 137 7.70 3.71 -20.11
N ASN A 138 7.90 5.02 -20.08
CA ASN A 138 8.57 5.74 -21.18
C ASN A 138 9.95 6.26 -20.80
N ILE A 139 10.40 6.02 -19.56
CA ILE A 139 11.69 6.48 -19.06
C ILE A 139 12.59 5.29 -18.74
N ALA A 140 13.87 5.43 -19.04
CA ALA A 140 14.91 4.57 -18.46
C ALA A 140 15.25 5.11 -17.08
N TYR A 141 15.31 4.23 -16.09
CA TYR A 141 15.52 4.55 -14.70
C TYR A 141 16.63 3.68 -14.11
N GLY A 142 17.11 4.06 -12.93
CA GLY A 142 18.12 3.33 -12.19
C GLY A 142 18.61 4.15 -11.01
N LEU A 143 19.93 4.23 -10.85
CA LEU A 143 20.57 4.91 -9.72
C LEU A 143 21.64 5.87 -10.22
N ALA A 144 21.72 7.02 -9.56
CA ALA A 144 22.83 7.94 -9.73
C ALA A 144 24.05 7.44 -8.96
N PHE A 145 23.88 7.10 -7.68
CA PHE A 145 24.95 6.52 -6.86
C PHE A 145 24.35 5.76 -5.68
N VAL A 146 25.16 4.90 -5.06
CA VAL A 146 24.86 4.27 -3.79
C VAL A 146 26.13 4.26 -2.95
N LYS A 147 26.01 4.58 -1.66
CA LYS A 147 27.10 4.51 -0.70
C LYS A 147 26.65 3.78 0.55
N PHE A 148 27.53 2.94 1.07
CA PHE A 148 27.30 2.19 2.29
C PHE A 148 28.32 2.65 3.32
N HIS A 149 27.91 2.74 4.58
CA HIS A 149 28.79 3.14 5.67
C HIS A 149 28.78 2.09 6.77
N SER A 150 29.96 1.80 7.31
CA SER A 150 30.10 0.91 8.47
C SER A 150 29.92 1.68 9.79
N PRO A 151 29.67 0.97 10.91
CA PRO A 151 29.55 1.60 12.21
C PRO A 151 30.81 2.42 12.56
N PRO A 152 30.68 3.51 13.32
CA PRO A 152 31.84 4.28 13.77
C PRO A 152 32.76 3.41 14.65
N ASP A 153 34.06 3.44 14.37
CA ASP A 153 35.06 2.78 15.22
C ASP A 153 35.07 3.40 16.61
N LYS A 154 35.07 2.57 17.67
CA LYS A 154 35.04 3.00 19.08
C LYS A 154 36.25 3.84 19.51
N ASN A 155 37.26 4.01 18.64
CA ASN A 155 38.50 4.74 18.90
C ASN A 155 38.64 6.05 18.10
N ASP A 156 37.64 6.45 17.30
CA ASP A 156 37.65 7.79 16.71
C ASP A 156 36.95 8.79 17.64
N PRO A 157 37.56 9.93 17.98
CA PRO A 157 36.86 11.00 18.68
C PRO A 157 35.65 11.45 17.84
N PRO A 158 34.56 11.92 18.46
CA PRO A 158 33.36 12.32 17.73
C PRO A 158 33.71 13.40 16.72
N THR A 159 33.78 13.02 15.44
CA THR A 159 34.05 13.95 14.35
C THR A 159 32.90 14.92 14.28
N THR A 160 33.15 16.11 14.82
CA THR A 160 32.38 17.33 14.61
C THR A 160 31.94 17.42 13.16
N SER A 161 30.65 17.75 12.97
CA SER A 161 30.04 18.15 11.70
C SER A 161 31.02 18.90 10.79
N PRO A 162 31.10 18.60 9.48
CA PRO A 162 32.05 19.26 8.60
C PRO A 162 31.80 20.78 8.61
N LYS A 163 32.83 21.51 9.02
CA LYS A 163 32.91 22.97 8.92
C LYS A 163 32.71 23.36 7.46
N LEU A 164 31.69 24.16 7.22
CA LEU A 164 31.42 24.83 5.96
C LEU A 164 32.70 25.53 5.46
N THR A 165 33.27 25.06 4.35
CA THR A 165 34.36 25.75 3.67
C THR A 165 33.83 27.03 3.03
N LYS A 166 34.33 28.13 3.56
CA LYS A 166 34.15 29.52 3.17
C LYS A 166 34.44 29.72 1.67
N LEU A 167 33.42 30.03 0.89
CA LEU A 167 33.56 30.74 -0.38
C LEU A 167 32.41 31.74 -0.53
N GLY A 168 32.74 33.03 -0.62
CA GLY A 168 31.80 34.11 -0.93
C GLY A 168 31.58 35.12 0.19
N GLN A 169 32.09 36.34 -0.01
CA GLN A 169 31.94 37.49 0.87
C GLN A 169 30.49 37.93 1.02
N PHE A 170 29.90 37.76 2.20
CA PHE A 170 28.91 38.69 2.73
C PHE A 170 29.15 38.84 4.24
N ARG A 171 29.43 40.07 4.67
CA ARG A 171 29.61 40.44 6.08
C ARG A 171 28.23 40.41 6.76
N VAL A 172 28.02 39.45 7.65
CA VAL A 172 26.96 39.52 8.66
C VAL A 172 27.42 40.52 9.71
N LYS A 173 26.67 41.61 9.88
CA LYS A 173 26.80 42.55 10.99
C LYS A 173 25.75 42.14 12.02
N ASP A 174 26.19 41.66 13.17
CA ASP A 174 25.35 41.50 14.36
C ASP A 174 25.15 42.85 15.04
N GLU A 175 23.88 43.26 15.19
CA GLU A 175 23.46 44.24 16.20
C GLU A 175 21.95 44.03 16.51
N SER A 176 21.66 43.59 17.73
CA SER A 176 20.34 43.65 18.38
C SER A 176 20.03 45.07 18.90
N PRO A 177 18.82 45.40 19.40
CA PRO A 177 17.46 45.15 18.94
C PRO A 177 16.64 46.49 18.84
N SER A 178 15.82 46.70 17.80
CA SER A 178 14.79 47.75 17.86
C SER A 178 13.56 47.45 16.97
N SER A 179 12.41 47.32 17.63
CA SER A 179 11.06 47.74 17.23
C SER A 179 10.76 48.03 15.74
N GLY A 180 9.87 47.22 15.13
CA GLY A 180 9.10 47.57 13.91
C GLY A 180 8.88 46.40 12.96
N PRO A 181 7.69 46.25 12.33
CA PRO A 181 7.25 44.99 11.72
C PRO A 181 7.80 44.81 10.30
N SER A 182 8.42 43.65 10.01
CA SER A 182 8.94 43.32 8.69
C SER A 182 8.19 42.14 8.07
N LEU A 183 7.75 42.38 6.83
CA LEU A 183 6.94 41.53 5.97
C LEU A 183 7.69 40.25 5.57
N GLN A 184 7.03 39.10 5.69
CA GLN A 184 7.54 37.81 5.22
C GLN A 184 7.07 37.48 3.79
N PRO A 185 7.93 36.89 2.93
CA PRO A 185 7.54 36.35 1.63
C PRO A 185 6.53 35.20 1.76
N GLY A 186 5.36 35.35 1.13
CA GLY A 186 4.26 34.38 1.20
C GLY A 186 2.85 35.01 1.15
N SER A 187 2.74 36.33 1.24
CA SER A 187 1.46 37.06 1.28
C SER A 187 0.72 37.21 -0.05
N LEU A 188 0.81 36.23 -0.97
CA LEU A 188 0.21 36.33 -2.31
C LEU A 188 -0.98 35.41 -2.59
N PHE A 189 -1.66 34.83 -1.59
CA PHE A 189 -2.87 34.02 -1.85
C PHE A 189 -4.03 34.15 -0.84
N PHE A 190 -4.10 35.23 -0.06
CA PHE A 190 -5.33 35.53 0.70
C PHE A 190 -5.63 37.03 0.68
N SER A 191 -6.37 37.44 -0.35
CA SER A 191 -7.26 38.59 -0.26
C SER A 191 -8.41 38.41 -1.22
N ARG A 192 -9.50 37.83 -0.73
CA ARG A 192 -10.83 38.03 -1.29
C ARG A 192 -11.83 38.19 -0.14
N GLU A 193 -12.59 39.28 -0.25
CA GLU A 193 -13.74 39.76 0.56
C GLU A 193 -13.37 40.66 1.75
N ASN A 194 -13.92 41.87 1.96
CA ASN A 194 -15.12 42.54 1.44
C ASN A 194 -15.04 44.06 1.69
N ALA A 195 -15.53 44.92 0.78
CA ALA A 195 -16.20 46.21 1.09
C ALA A 195 -16.79 46.93 -0.15
N THR A 196 -18.09 46.67 -0.39
CA THR A 196 -19.21 47.62 -0.64
C THR A 196 -19.11 48.88 -1.54
N LYS A 197 -20.12 48.95 -2.45
CA LYS A 197 -20.85 50.10 -3.07
C LYS A 197 -20.12 50.85 -4.20
N SER A 198 -20.72 51.16 -5.36
CA SER A 198 -22.08 51.63 -5.66
C SER A 198 -22.44 51.52 -7.17
N SER A 199 -23.76 51.39 -7.45
CA SER A 199 -24.56 51.88 -8.62
C SER A 199 -24.00 51.67 -10.05
N THR A 200 -24.72 51.10 -11.03
CA THR A 200 -25.98 51.58 -11.61
C THR A 200 -26.65 50.48 -12.46
N ALA A 201 -27.97 50.62 -12.62
CA ALA A 201 -28.88 49.75 -13.37
C ALA A 201 -28.58 49.65 -14.87
N LEU A 202 -29.03 48.55 -15.50
CA LEU A 202 -29.99 48.60 -16.62
C LEU A 202 -30.55 47.19 -16.93
N LYS A 203 -31.86 47.15 -17.15
CA LYS A 203 -32.69 46.00 -17.52
C LYS A 203 -32.58 45.71 -19.03
N GLY A 204 -32.77 44.45 -19.43
CA GLY A 204 -33.11 44.07 -20.80
C GLY A 204 -33.56 42.62 -20.92
N LYS A 205 -34.88 42.41 -21.10
CA LYS A 205 -35.54 41.13 -21.43
C LYS A 205 -35.33 40.75 -22.91
N SER A 206 -35.64 39.48 -23.24
CA SER A 206 -36.54 39.05 -24.34
C SER A 206 -35.92 38.02 -25.32
N ILE A 207 -36.37 36.75 -25.32
CA ILE A 207 -37.35 36.07 -26.23
C ILE A 207 -36.69 35.33 -27.42
N TYR A 208 -37.02 34.03 -27.55
CA TYR A 208 -36.75 33.11 -28.68
C TYR A 208 -37.40 33.57 -30.00
N PRO A 209 -37.01 33.07 -31.21
CA PRO A 209 -37.53 31.79 -31.72
C PRO A 209 -36.65 30.97 -32.71
N TYR A 210 -36.81 29.65 -32.64
CA TYR A 210 -37.01 28.62 -33.69
C TYR A 210 -36.34 28.66 -35.10
N LEU A 211 -35.73 27.49 -35.41
CA LEU A 211 -35.59 26.67 -36.66
C LEU A 211 -36.48 26.99 -37.89
N PRO A 212 -36.14 26.60 -39.16
CA PRO A 212 -36.17 25.20 -39.71
C PRO A 212 -34.99 24.84 -40.66
N ALA A 213 -34.52 23.59 -40.85
CA ALA A 213 -35.06 22.33 -41.43
C ALA A 213 -35.08 22.25 -42.99
N ALA A 214 -34.40 21.21 -43.54
CA ALA A 214 -34.70 20.38 -44.75
C ALA A 214 -33.38 19.77 -45.30
N GLU A 215 -33.14 18.45 -45.22
CA GLU A 215 -33.56 17.36 -46.16
C GLU A 215 -32.94 17.49 -47.57
N SER A 216 -32.36 16.48 -48.22
CA SER A 216 -32.79 15.08 -48.43
C SER A 216 -31.65 14.31 -49.15
N ALA A 217 -31.34 13.06 -48.78
CA ALA A 217 -31.72 11.78 -49.43
C ALA A 217 -30.81 11.40 -50.64
N ASP A 218 -30.51 10.15 -51.02
CA ASP A 218 -31.12 8.86 -50.70
C ASP A 218 -30.31 7.68 -51.31
N LYS A 219 -30.70 6.46 -50.91
CA LYS A 219 -30.59 5.11 -51.53
C LYS A 219 -29.34 4.24 -51.30
N LYS A 220 -29.44 2.89 -51.22
CA LYS A 220 -30.43 1.87 -50.75
C LYS A 220 -29.91 0.49 -51.22
N ARG A 221 -30.07 -0.56 -50.38
CA ARG A 221 -30.42 -2.00 -50.64
C ARG A 221 -29.60 -2.94 -49.73
N GLU A 222 -30.17 -3.64 -48.74
CA GLU A 222 -31.04 -4.86 -48.75
C GLU A 222 -30.32 -6.11 -49.31
N SER A 223 -30.33 -7.32 -48.70
CA SER A 223 -31.42 -8.07 -48.01
C SER A 223 -30.96 -9.40 -47.33
N GLN A 224 -31.61 -9.79 -46.19
CA GLN A 224 -32.21 -11.10 -45.76
C GLN A 224 -31.40 -12.45 -45.87
N SER A 225 -31.56 -13.56 -45.11
CA SER A 225 -32.50 -14.13 -44.09
C SER A 225 -31.95 -15.47 -43.46
N LYS A 226 -32.53 -15.95 -42.34
CA LYS A 226 -32.39 -17.24 -41.58
C LYS A 226 -32.90 -18.48 -42.39
N PRO A 227 -32.78 -19.81 -42.02
CA PRO A 227 -32.98 -20.46 -40.69
C PRO A 227 -32.12 -21.72 -40.33
N GLU A 228 -32.28 -22.27 -39.10
CA GLU A 228 -31.72 -23.55 -38.57
C GLU A 228 -32.42 -24.83 -39.12
N PRO A 229 -31.82 -26.03 -38.95
CA PRO A 229 -32.45 -27.08 -38.11
C PRO A 229 -31.50 -28.02 -37.31
N LYS A 230 -31.98 -28.57 -36.18
CA LYS A 230 -31.59 -29.87 -35.53
C LYS A 230 -32.73 -30.91 -35.81
N PRO A 231 -32.71 -32.23 -35.45
CA PRO A 231 -31.81 -33.02 -34.58
C PRO A 231 -31.47 -34.48 -35.05
N LYS A 232 -30.56 -35.20 -34.38
CA LYS A 232 -30.75 -36.59 -33.86
C LYS A 232 -29.54 -37.14 -33.08
N GLN A 233 -29.88 -37.97 -32.08
CA GLN A 233 -29.09 -38.55 -31.00
C GLN A 233 -28.22 -39.75 -31.43
N GLN A 234 -27.11 -40.00 -30.71
CA GLN A 234 -26.71 -41.36 -30.29
C GLN A 234 -25.76 -41.36 -29.08
N LYS A 235 -25.76 -42.49 -28.38
CA LYS A 235 -25.47 -42.75 -26.95
C LYS A 235 -23.99 -42.86 -26.56
N ALA A 236 -23.75 -42.49 -25.30
CA ALA A 236 -22.87 -43.05 -24.26
C ALA A 236 -21.51 -43.66 -24.63
N LYS A 237 -20.43 -43.02 -24.12
CA LYS A 237 -19.29 -43.69 -23.46
C LYS A 237 -18.75 -42.79 -22.34
N SER A 238 -18.46 -43.43 -21.21
CA SER A 238 -17.70 -42.95 -20.05
C SER A 238 -16.33 -42.40 -20.44
N GLN A 239 -15.89 -41.28 -19.85
CA GLN A 239 -14.46 -41.00 -19.59
C GLN A 239 -14.22 -39.71 -18.79
N ASP A 240 -13.32 -39.86 -17.82
CA ASP A 240 -12.33 -38.92 -17.25
C ASP A 240 -12.69 -37.46 -16.96
N MET A 241 -12.26 -37.01 -15.77
CA MET A 241 -12.13 -35.61 -15.40
C MET A 241 -11.34 -34.85 -16.48
N GLN A 242 -12.06 -34.15 -17.35
CA GLN A 242 -11.46 -33.26 -18.34
C GLN A 242 -11.15 -31.92 -17.67
N THR A 243 -9.86 -31.57 -17.68
CA THR A 243 -9.40 -30.22 -17.39
C THR A 243 -10.05 -29.25 -18.38
N VAL A 244 -10.91 -28.37 -17.87
CA VAL A 244 -11.54 -27.32 -18.68
C VAL A 244 -10.43 -26.40 -19.20
N PRO A 245 -10.37 -26.11 -20.52
CA PRO A 245 -9.43 -25.14 -21.05
C PRO A 245 -9.61 -23.80 -20.33
N PHE A 246 -8.52 -23.21 -19.82
CA PHE A 246 -8.47 -21.93 -19.10
C PHE A 246 -9.39 -20.84 -19.68
N LYS A 247 -9.50 -20.79 -21.01
CA LYS A 247 -10.32 -19.85 -21.78
C LYS A 247 -11.85 -20.02 -21.64
N ARG A 248 -12.32 -21.04 -20.91
CA ARG A 248 -13.75 -21.34 -20.70
C ARG A 248 -14.17 -21.35 -19.23
N MET A 249 -13.28 -21.00 -18.30
CA MET A 249 -13.58 -21.06 -16.85
C MET A 249 -14.70 -20.11 -16.43
N MET A 250 -14.86 -18.98 -17.13
CA MET A 250 -15.95 -18.02 -16.89
C MET A 250 -16.95 -17.96 -18.05
N GLU A 251 -17.00 -18.99 -18.89
CA GLU A 251 -17.94 -19.05 -20.01
C GLU A 251 -19.40 -19.06 -19.49
N GLY A 252 -20.18 -18.06 -19.87
CA GLY A 252 -21.56 -17.85 -19.40
C GLY A 252 -21.71 -16.81 -18.29
N VAL A 253 -20.61 -16.33 -17.70
CA VAL A 253 -20.63 -15.23 -16.73
C VAL A 253 -20.78 -13.90 -17.48
N VAL A 254 -21.82 -13.13 -17.15
CA VAL A 254 -21.95 -11.72 -17.53
C VAL A 254 -21.71 -10.87 -16.31
N PHE A 255 -20.70 -10.00 -16.35
CA PHE A 255 -20.24 -9.25 -15.19
C PHE A 255 -20.22 -7.73 -15.38
N VAL A 256 -20.35 -7.01 -14.26
CA VAL A 256 -20.30 -5.54 -14.17
C VAL A 256 -19.25 -5.13 -13.14
N LEU A 257 -18.52 -4.04 -13.40
CA LEU A 257 -17.48 -3.50 -12.51
C LEU A 257 -17.95 -2.23 -11.78
N SER A 258 -17.89 -2.21 -10.44
CA SER A 258 -18.19 -1.03 -9.61
C SER A 258 -17.07 -0.71 -8.61
N GLY A 259 -16.70 0.57 -8.49
CA GLY A 259 -15.73 1.05 -7.50
C GLY A 259 -14.25 0.90 -7.87
N PHE A 260 -13.92 0.50 -9.11
CA PHE A 260 -12.54 0.37 -9.59
C PHE A 260 -12.12 1.58 -10.44
N GLN A 261 -10.93 2.12 -10.16
CA GLN A 261 -10.29 3.18 -10.94
C GLN A 261 -9.49 2.60 -12.12
N ASN A 262 -9.36 3.36 -13.21
CA ASN A 262 -8.45 3.02 -14.30
C ASN A 262 -6.99 3.28 -13.84
N PRO A 263 -6.01 2.37 -14.02
CA PRO A 263 -5.94 1.21 -14.93
C PRO A 263 -6.48 -0.12 -14.38
N SER A 264 -6.63 -0.28 -13.07
CA SER A 264 -7.01 -1.56 -12.43
C SER A 264 -8.40 -2.07 -12.87
N ARG A 265 -9.32 -1.16 -13.19
CA ARG A 265 -10.61 -1.47 -13.85
C ARG A 265 -10.42 -2.16 -15.21
N GLY A 266 -9.43 -1.71 -15.98
CA GLY A 266 -9.10 -2.26 -17.30
C GLY A 266 -8.51 -3.66 -17.19
N GLU A 267 -7.56 -3.86 -16.28
CA GLU A 267 -6.90 -5.15 -16.03
C GLU A 267 -7.91 -6.23 -15.61
N LEU A 268 -8.80 -5.92 -14.65
CA LEU A 268 -9.84 -6.85 -14.22
C LEU A 268 -10.83 -7.18 -15.34
N ARG A 269 -11.15 -6.20 -16.18
CA ARG A 269 -12.02 -6.42 -17.35
C ARG A 269 -11.34 -7.36 -18.34
N GLU A 270 -10.09 -7.10 -18.69
CA GLU A 270 -9.34 -7.89 -19.67
C GLU A 270 -9.15 -9.32 -19.17
N LYS A 271 -8.77 -9.51 -17.91
CA LYS A 271 -8.60 -10.84 -17.29
C LYS A 271 -9.90 -11.66 -17.28
N ALA A 272 -11.03 -11.04 -16.92
CA ALA A 272 -12.32 -11.72 -16.96
C ALA A 272 -12.79 -12.02 -18.41
N LEU A 273 -12.52 -11.14 -19.36
CA LEU A 273 -12.81 -11.37 -20.78
C LEU A 273 -11.97 -12.52 -21.36
N ASP A 274 -10.69 -12.63 -20.97
CA ASP A 274 -9.79 -13.70 -21.41
C ASP A 274 -10.26 -15.08 -20.93
N MET A 275 -10.83 -15.16 -19.73
CA MET A 275 -11.46 -16.37 -19.19
C MET A 275 -12.84 -16.70 -19.79
N GLY A 276 -13.33 -15.90 -20.75
CA GLY A 276 -14.58 -16.15 -21.47
C GLY A 276 -15.83 -15.47 -20.88
N ALA A 277 -15.67 -14.60 -19.87
CA ALA A 277 -16.78 -13.81 -19.33
C ALA A 277 -17.18 -12.68 -20.30
N LYS A 278 -18.38 -12.10 -20.12
CA LYS A 278 -18.90 -10.97 -20.89
C LYS A 278 -19.04 -9.74 -20.01
N TYR A 279 -18.45 -8.62 -20.43
CA TYR A 279 -18.50 -7.36 -19.69
C TYR A 279 -19.70 -6.49 -20.08
N ARG A 280 -20.39 -5.92 -19.07
CA ARG A 280 -21.39 -4.86 -19.25
C ARG A 280 -21.01 -3.60 -18.45
N PRO A 281 -21.19 -2.39 -19.00
CA PRO A 281 -20.91 -1.15 -18.28
C PRO A 281 -21.89 -0.89 -17.13
N ASP A 282 -23.16 -1.29 -17.31
CA ASP A 282 -24.25 -1.09 -16.36
C ASP A 282 -24.95 -2.41 -16.04
N TRP A 283 -25.65 -2.45 -14.91
CA TRP A 283 -26.38 -3.63 -14.47
C TRP A 283 -27.61 -3.85 -15.35
N THR A 284 -27.62 -4.99 -16.03
CA THR A 284 -28.69 -5.42 -16.93
C THR A 284 -29.28 -6.75 -16.44
N PRO A 285 -30.51 -7.13 -16.82
CA PRO A 285 -31.14 -8.38 -16.36
C PRO A 285 -30.40 -9.67 -16.78
N ASP A 286 -29.55 -9.59 -17.79
CA ASP A 286 -28.66 -10.69 -18.20
C ASP A 286 -27.33 -10.72 -17.43
N ALA A 287 -27.08 -9.75 -16.54
CA ALA A 287 -25.90 -9.72 -15.69
C ALA A 287 -26.05 -10.68 -14.50
N THR A 288 -25.00 -11.46 -14.26
CA THR A 288 -24.97 -12.52 -13.25
C THR A 288 -24.12 -12.11 -12.03
N HIS A 289 -23.01 -11.41 -12.27
CA HIS A 289 -22.01 -11.08 -11.25
C HIS A 289 -21.67 -9.58 -11.22
N LEU A 290 -21.72 -8.98 -10.05
CA LEU A 290 -21.17 -7.65 -9.79
C LEU A 290 -19.83 -7.82 -9.09
N ILE A 291 -18.75 -7.42 -9.77
CA ILE A 291 -17.44 -7.30 -9.13
C ILE A 291 -17.37 -5.91 -8.51
N CYS A 292 -17.23 -5.86 -7.19
CA CYS A 292 -17.32 -4.62 -6.43
C CYS A 292 -16.12 -4.43 -5.51
N ALA A 293 -15.50 -3.24 -5.57
CA ALA A 293 -14.38 -2.90 -4.69
C ALA A 293 -14.84 -2.57 -3.26
N PHE A 294 -16.02 -1.99 -3.09
CA PHE A 294 -16.54 -1.52 -1.81
C PHE A 294 -18.06 -1.73 -1.70
N ALA A 295 -18.54 -2.18 -0.53
CA ALA A 295 -19.96 -2.42 -0.30
C ALA A 295 -20.83 -1.15 -0.40
N ASN A 296 -20.24 0.04 -0.26
CA ASN A 296 -20.96 1.32 -0.23
C ASN A 296 -21.18 1.95 -1.63
N THR A 297 -21.08 1.19 -2.72
CA THR A 297 -21.32 1.76 -4.05
C THR A 297 -22.82 1.75 -4.42
N PRO A 298 -23.35 2.76 -5.14
CA PRO A 298 -24.75 2.77 -5.57
C PRO A 298 -25.17 1.55 -6.40
N LYS A 299 -24.22 0.95 -7.14
CA LYS A 299 -24.46 -0.31 -7.88
C LYS A 299 -24.55 -1.53 -6.96
N TYR A 300 -23.92 -1.53 -5.78
CA TYR A 300 -23.98 -2.64 -4.83
C TYR A 300 -25.40 -2.85 -4.29
N SER A 301 -26.06 -1.78 -3.83
CA SER A 301 -27.43 -1.85 -3.31
C SER A 301 -28.43 -2.25 -4.39
N GLN A 302 -28.27 -1.73 -5.61
CA GLN A 302 -29.09 -2.09 -6.77
C GLN A 302 -29.03 -3.58 -7.08
N VAL A 303 -27.83 -4.18 -7.08
CA VAL A 303 -27.63 -5.59 -7.39
C VAL A 303 -28.10 -6.50 -6.26
N LYS A 304 -27.87 -6.09 -5.01
CA LYS A 304 -28.34 -6.83 -3.82
C LYS A 304 -29.87 -6.97 -3.82
N SER A 305 -30.59 -5.91 -4.17
CA SER A 305 -32.06 -5.94 -4.29
C SER A 305 -32.56 -6.75 -5.49
N ALA A 306 -31.75 -6.86 -6.55
CA ALA A 306 -32.07 -7.64 -7.74
C ALA A 306 -31.68 -9.13 -7.66
N GLY A 307 -31.08 -9.56 -6.54
CA GLY A 307 -30.66 -10.95 -6.33
C GLY A 307 -29.41 -11.38 -7.14
N GLY A 308 -28.63 -10.42 -7.63
CA GLY A 308 -27.38 -10.71 -8.35
C GLY A 308 -26.23 -11.11 -7.41
N ILE A 309 -25.29 -11.90 -7.92
CA ILE A 309 -24.15 -12.37 -7.14
C ILE A 309 -23.13 -11.23 -7.03
N ILE A 310 -22.72 -10.86 -5.82
CA ILE A 310 -21.73 -9.81 -5.59
C ILE A 310 -20.41 -10.46 -5.15
N VAL A 311 -19.36 -10.22 -5.91
CA VAL A 311 -18.03 -10.79 -5.70
C VAL A 311 -16.99 -9.68 -5.59
N ARG A 312 -15.85 -9.98 -4.96
CA ARG A 312 -14.71 -9.08 -4.92
C ARG A 312 -13.75 -9.36 -6.07
N LYS A 313 -12.72 -8.51 -6.24
CA LYS A 313 -11.73 -8.67 -7.31
C LYS A 313 -10.94 -9.98 -7.18
N GLU A 314 -10.76 -10.47 -5.96
CA GLU A 314 -10.03 -11.69 -5.63
C GLU A 314 -10.64 -12.89 -6.36
N TRP A 315 -11.97 -12.99 -6.45
CA TRP A 315 -12.66 -14.05 -7.19
C TRP A 315 -12.22 -14.17 -8.66
N VAL A 316 -11.99 -13.06 -9.36
CA VAL A 316 -11.50 -13.07 -10.76
C VAL A 316 -10.02 -13.43 -10.82
N ILE A 317 -9.25 -13.13 -9.78
CA ILE A 317 -7.84 -13.48 -9.70
C ILE A 317 -7.70 -14.99 -9.46
N ASP A 318 -8.48 -15.52 -8.54
CA ASP A 318 -8.51 -16.94 -8.13
C ASP A 318 -8.98 -17.84 -9.29
N CYS A 319 -10.02 -17.44 -10.03
CA CYS A 319 -10.45 -18.16 -11.23
C CYS A 319 -9.41 -18.12 -12.36
N GLY A 320 -8.55 -17.10 -12.36
CA GLY A 320 -7.59 -16.83 -13.43
C GLY A 320 -6.27 -17.56 -13.32
N GLY A 321 -6.12 -18.53 -12.40
CA GLY A 321 -4.96 -19.44 -12.35
C GLY A 321 -3.59 -18.77 -12.26
N ASP A 322 -3.53 -17.45 -12.04
CA ASP A 322 -2.29 -16.75 -11.77
C ASP A 322 -1.91 -17.10 -10.34
N GLU A 323 -1.08 -18.12 -10.20
CA GLU A 323 -0.16 -18.29 -9.07
C GLU A 323 0.88 -17.14 -9.02
N SER A 324 0.46 -15.90 -9.25
CA SER A 324 1.25 -14.71 -8.91
C SER A 324 0.91 -14.19 -7.51
N ALA A 325 0.18 -14.97 -6.71
CA ALA A 325 0.00 -14.78 -5.28
C ALA A 325 0.97 -15.69 -4.51
N VAL A 326 2.27 -15.53 -4.79
CA VAL A 326 3.30 -16.00 -3.87
C VAL A 326 3.31 -15.00 -2.72
N ASP A 327 2.82 -15.43 -1.55
CA ASP A 327 3.46 -15.27 -0.23
C ASP A 327 2.41 -15.25 0.90
N THR A 328 1.49 -16.22 0.92
CA THR A 328 0.64 -16.44 2.11
C THR A 328 0.27 -17.90 2.37
N GLU A 329 0.38 -18.80 1.38
CA GLU A 329 0.13 -20.24 1.56
C GLU A 329 1.34 -21.00 2.15
N ASP A 330 2.57 -20.67 1.75
CA ASP A 330 3.78 -21.35 2.25
C ASP A 330 4.08 -21.04 3.73
N GLU A 331 3.71 -19.85 4.22
CA GLU A 331 3.80 -19.49 5.64
C GLU A 331 2.71 -20.18 6.47
N LEU A 332 1.51 -20.40 5.91
CA LEU A 332 0.46 -21.18 6.58
C LEU A 332 0.85 -22.66 6.69
N GLN A 333 1.45 -23.24 5.64
CA GLN A 333 1.97 -24.62 5.70
C GLN A 333 3.19 -24.77 6.63
N ARG A 334 4.03 -23.74 6.76
CA ARG A 334 5.13 -23.73 7.75
C ARG A 334 4.63 -23.62 9.18
N VAL A 335 3.66 -22.74 9.45
CA VAL A 335 3.03 -22.62 10.78
C VAL A 335 2.23 -23.88 11.14
N GLU A 336 1.62 -24.54 10.17
CA GLU A 336 0.90 -25.81 10.37
C GLU A 336 1.87 -27.00 10.61
N ASN A 337 3.02 -27.02 9.94
CA ASN A 337 4.08 -28.00 10.21
C ASN A 337 4.80 -27.73 11.54
N GLU A 338 5.02 -26.47 11.92
CA GLU A 338 5.61 -26.11 13.21
C GLU A 338 4.65 -26.38 14.38
N SER A 339 3.34 -26.21 14.19
CA SER A 339 2.32 -26.56 15.18
C SER A 339 2.12 -28.07 15.30
N ARG A 340 2.24 -28.84 14.19
CA ARG A 340 2.32 -30.32 14.20
C ARG A 340 3.57 -30.82 14.93
N GLN A 341 4.74 -30.21 14.72
CA GLN A 341 5.97 -30.59 15.42
C GLN A 341 5.94 -30.23 16.91
N LYS A 342 5.34 -29.10 17.29
CA LYS A 342 5.13 -28.70 18.70
C LYS A 342 4.12 -29.61 19.42
N LYS A 343 3.06 -30.07 18.74
CA LYS A 343 2.13 -31.10 19.26
C LYS A 343 2.81 -32.47 19.45
N ALA A 344 3.63 -32.90 18.49
CA ALA A 344 4.40 -34.15 18.59
C ALA A 344 5.49 -34.12 19.68
N ALA A 345 6.03 -32.94 20.03
CA ALA A 345 6.96 -32.77 21.14
C ALA A 345 6.26 -32.74 22.51
N SER A 346 5.01 -32.24 22.59
CA SER A 346 4.20 -32.29 23.82
C SER A 346 3.63 -33.68 24.14
N GLU A 347 3.48 -34.55 23.13
CA GLU A 347 2.95 -35.92 23.30
C GLU A 347 3.97 -36.96 23.78
N ARG A 348 5.28 -36.65 23.78
CA ARG A 348 6.31 -37.58 24.31
C ARG A 348 6.46 -37.57 25.83
N LYS A 349 5.61 -36.85 26.55
CA LYS A 349 5.69 -36.72 28.00
C LYS A 349 4.34 -36.89 28.70
N MET A 350 3.64 -37.99 28.46
CA MET A 350 2.75 -38.64 29.44
C MET A 350 2.43 -40.06 28.98
N VAL A 351 2.68 -41.03 29.86
CA VAL A 351 2.45 -42.46 29.64
C VAL A 351 1.26 -42.90 30.50
N LYS A 352 0.41 -43.75 29.89
CA LYS A 352 -0.65 -44.64 30.41
C LYS A 352 -1.97 -44.00 30.86
N GLU A 353 -3.04 -44.26 30.11
CA GLU A 353 -3.95 -45.42 30.31
C GLU A 353 -4.77 -45.67 29.02
N GLU A 354 -5.18 -46.91 28.78
CA GLU A 354 -5.74 -47.42 27.51
C GLU A 354 -7.18 -46.93 27.25
N ASP A 355 -7.52 -46.56 26.00
CA ASP A 355 -8.91 -46.49 25.52
C ASP A 355 -9.18 -47.51 24.39
N PRO A 356 -9.92 -48.60 24.68
CA PRO A 356 -10.27 -49.75 23.81
C PRO A 356 -11.12 -49.54 22.54
N TYR A 357 -11.25 -48.35 21.95
CA TYR A 357 -12.07 -48.16 20.74
C TYR A 357 -11.30 -47.50 19.58
N GLY A 358 -10.17 -48.09 19.23
CA GLY A 358 -9.50 -47.87 17.94
C GLY A 358 -10.29 -48.51 16.80
N GLY A 359 -11.28 -47.78 16.28
CA GLY A 359 -12.05 -48.14 15.08
C GLY A 359 -11.76 -47.19 13.93
N SER A 360 -10.90 -47.61 13.00
CA SER A 360 -10.83 -47.07 11.65
C SER A 360 -11.98 -47.66 10.84
N THR A 361 -12.84 -46.83 10.27
CA THR A 361 -13.45 -47.06 8.95
C THR A 361 -14.16 -45.80 8.45
N ASP A 362 -13.72 -45.39 7.27
CA ASP A 362 -14.45 -44.66 6.23
C ASP A 362 -15.93 -45.05 6.15
N GLU A 363 -16.82 -44.09 6.41
CA GLU A 363 -18.16 -44.08 5.83
C GLU A 363 -18.73 -42.65 5.82
N ASN A 364 -18.91 -42.09 4.62
CA ASN A 364 -19.87 -41.01 4.40
C ASN A 364 -21.25 -41.50 4.86
N THR A 365 -21.95 -40.73 5.71
CA THR A 365 -23.30 -40.17 5.51
C THR A 365 -23.87 -39.71 6.87
N ASP A 366 -24.53 -38.55 6.84
CA ASP A 366 -25.49 -38.01 7.83
C ASP A 366 -24.98 -37.27 9.09
N THR A 367 -25.12 -35.95 9.00
CA THR A 367 -25.79 -35.07 9.98
C THR A 367 -25.50 -35.28 11.46
N GLU A 368 -24.39 -34.71 11.95
CA GLU A 368 -24.22 -34.38 13.36
C GLU A 368 -24.01 -32.86 13.48
N ALA A 369 -24.90 -32.21 14.23
CA ALA A 369 -24.90 -30.76 14.42
C ALA A 369 -23.58 -30.30 15.05
N GLU A 370 -22.85 -29.42 14.35
CA GLU A 370 -21.75 -28.68 14.97
C GLU A 370 -22.33 -27.89 16.16
N GLN A 371 -21.92 -28.26 17.38
CA GLN A 371 -22.20 -27.46 18.55
C GLN A 371 -21.37 -26.19 18.44
N ASP A 372 -22.02 -25.10 18.05
CA ASP A 372 -21.49 -23.73 18.08
C ASP A 372 -20.97 -23.44 19.50
N HIS A 373 -19.66 -23.54 19.70
CA HIS A 373 -19.05 -23.07 20.93
C HIS A 373 -19.11 -21.53 20.91
N PRO A 374 -19.77 -20.87 21.89
CA PRO A 374 -19.94 -19.42 21.86
C PRO A 374 -18.57 -18.75 21.91
N ILE A 375 -18.34 -17.87 20.93
CA ILE A 375 -17.15 -17.01 20.87
C ILE A 375 -17.06 -16.27 22.22
N PRO A 376 -15.91 -16.29 22.90
CA PRO A 376 -15.74 -15.54 24.15
C PRO A 376 -16.08 -14.06 23.93
N GLU A 377 -16.98 -13.51 24.73
CA GLU A 377 -17.38 -12.11 24.64
C GLU A 377 -16.18 -11.20 24.91
N LEU A 378 -15.92 -10.26 23.99
CA LEU A 378 -14.84 -9.29 24.15
C LEU A 378 -15.20 -8.28 25.25
N PRO A 379 -14.21 -7.78 26.03
CA PRO A 379 -14.50 -6.86 27.12
C PRO A 379 -15.01 -5.48 26.66
N ASP A 380 -16.00 -4.94 27.35
CA ASP A 380 -16.73 -3.72 26.98
C ASP A 380 -16.23 -2.43 27.66
N PHE A 381 -14.91 -2.26 27.80
CA PHE A 381 -14.32 -1.20 28.65
C PHE A 381 -14.60 0.25 28.20
N LEU A 382 -14.86 0.47 26.92
CA LEU A 382 -15.05 1.79 26.30
C LEU A 382 -16.49 2.02 25.82
N THR A 383 -17.43 1.19 26.27
CA THR A 383 -18.85 1.27 25.92
C THR A 383 -19.42 2.69 26.10
N GLY A 384 -20.09 3.17 25.05
CA GLY A 384 -20.75 4.48 25.03
C GLY A 384 -19.81 5.68 24.89
N LYS A 385 -18.49 5.47 24.78
CA LYS A 385 -17.51 6.53 24.56
C LYS A 385 -17.24 6.70 23.07
N ARG A 386 -17.15 7.96 22.62
CA ARG A 386 -16.86 8.32 21.23
C ARG A 386 -15.54 9.04 21.09
N PHE A 387 -14.72 8.53 20.18
CA PHE A 387 -13.33 8.92 19.99
C PHE A 387 -13.11 9.57 18.63
N PHE A 388 -12.23 10.56 18.61
CA PHE A 388 -11.68 11.15 17.39
C PHE A 388 -10.16 11.13 17.48
N LEU A 389 -9.48 10.70 16.41
CA LEU A 389 -8.02 10.59 16.36
C LEU A 389 -7.42 11.81 15.63
N TYR A 390 -6.91 12.77 16.39
CA TYR A 390 -6.33 14.02 15.88
C TYR A 390 -4.80 13.94 15.77
N GLY A 391 -4.24 14.53 14.72
CA GLY A 391 -2.79 14.60 14.49
C GLY A 391 -2.20 13.44 13.68
N LYS A 392 -0.87 13.48 13.52
CA LYS A 392 -0.10 12.48 12.79
C LYS A 392 0.35 11.37 13.73
N PHE A 393 -0.08 10.15 13.42
CA PHE A 393 0.34 8.94 14.13
C PHE A 393 1.38 8.21 13.27
N PRO A 394 2.62 8.02 13.75
CA PRO A 394 3.62 7.25 13.02
C PRO A 394 3.26 5.75 12.97
N ASN A 395 3.75 5.02 11.96
CA ASN A 395 3.65 3.55 11.86
C ASN A 395 2.20 3.01 11.87
N ASN A 396 2.04 1.75 12.33
CA ASN A 396 0.75 1.07 12.54
C ASN A 396 -0.02 1.56 13.79
N GLU A 397 0.39 2.67 14.40
CA GLU A 397 -0.16 3.14 15.68
C GLU A 397 -1.63 3.53 15.58
N ARG A 398 -2.01 4.28 14.54
CA ARG A 398 -3.42 4.61 14.26
C ARG A 398 -4.26 3.33 14.11
N ARG A 399 -3.75 2.32 13.39
CA ARG A 399 -4.45 1.03 13.21
C ARG A 399 -4.61 0.29 14.54
N LEU A 400 -3.61 0.36 15.42
CA LEU A 400 -3.66 -0.27 16.73
C LEU A 400 -4.68 0.41 17.65
N LEU A 401 -4.71 1.74 17.67
CA LEU A 401 -5.71 2.52 18.41
C LEU A 401 -7.14 2.22 17.92
N LEU A 402 -7.34 2.20 16.60
CA LEU A 402 -8.63 1.80 16.01
C LEU A 402 -9.03 0.40 16.48
N ARG A 403 -8.11 -0.57 16.41
CA ARG A 403 -8.36 -1.95 16.83
C ARG A 403 -8.76 -2.03 18.31
N TYR A 404 -8.03 -1.36 19.21
CA TYR A 404 -8.32 -1.42 20.64
C TYR A 404 -9.60 -0.68 21.00
N ILE A 405 -9.85 0.49 20.41
CA ILE A 405 -11.08 1.22 20.70
C ILE A 405 -12.31 0.41 20.26
N VAL A 406 -12.29 -0.17 19.06
CA VAL A 406 -13.38 -1.03 18.56
C VAL A 406 -13.49 -2.33 19.36
N ALA A 407 -12.36 -2.97 19.68
CA ALA A 407 -12.35 -4.22 20.45
C ALA A 407 -12.92 -4.05 21.87
N PHE A 408 -12.85 -2.85 22.44
CA PHE A 408 -13.42 -2.53 23.74
C PHE A 408 -14.77 -1.80 23.69
N ASN A 409 -15.48 -1.92 22.55
CA ASN A 409 -16.82 -1.33 22.33
C ASN A 409 -16.88 0.20 22.41
N GLY A 410 -15.77 0.87 22.07
CA GLY A 410 -15.73 2.31 21.81
C GLY A 410 -16.07 2.62 20.35
N ALA A 411 -16.76 3.73 20.11
CA ALA A 411 -17.08 4.19 18.76
C ALA A 411 -16.11 5.27 18.29
N ILE A 412 -15.79 5.25 17.00
CA ILE A 412 -14.79 6.13 16.39
C ILE A 412 -15.49 6.98 15.35
N GLU A 413 -15.28 8.29 15.42
CA GLU A 413 -15.81 9.26 14.46
C GLU A 413 -14.69 9.67 13.50
N ASP A 414 -15.01 9.78 12.22
CA ASP A 414 -14.05 10.21 11.18
C ASP A 414 -13.85 11.73 11.18
N TYR A 415 -14.79 12.47 11.78
CA TYR A 415 -14.80 13.92 11.84
C TYR A 415 -15.06 14.40 13.27
N MET A 416 -14.56 15.59 13.57
CA MET A 416 -14.84 16.27 14.83
C MET A 416 -16.31 16.70 14.82
N THR A 417 -17.15 15.98 15.57
CA THR A 417 -18.59 16.26 15.71
C THR A 417 -18.92 16.55 17.16
N GLU A 418 -20.06 17.19 17.43
CA GLU A 418 -20.60 17.46 18.78
C GLU A 418 -20.76 16.18 19.63
N LYS A 419 -20.79 15.04 18.95
CA LYS A 419 -20.94 13.71 19.55
C LYS A 419 -19.63 13.17 20.13
N VAL A 420 -18.47 13.65 19.66
CA VAL A 420 -17.16 13.20 20.16
C VAL A 420 -17.01 13.60 21.62
N GLN A 421 -16.50 12.68 22.45
CA GLN A 421 -16.20 12.94 23.87
C GLN A 421 -14.70 12.94 24.15
N PHE A 422 -13.94 12.10 23.44
CA PHE A 422 -12.50 11.96 23.64
C PHE A 422 -11.74 12.24 22.34
N VAL A 423 -10.83 13.20 22.38
CA VAL A 423 -9.88 13.46 21.30
C VAL A 423 -8.56 12.83 21.68
N VAL A 424 -8.13 11.82 20.92
CA VAL A 424 -6.84 11.17 21.14
C VAL A 424 -5.82 11.86 20.24
N THR A 425 -4.75 12.38 20.83
CA THR A 425 -3.65 13.03 20.10
C THR A 425 -2.29 12.60 20.67
N SER A 426 -1.37 12.22 19.78
CA SER A 426 0.04 11.98 20.11
C SER A 426 0.86 13.28 20.18
N GLU A 427 0.29 14.37 19.67
CA GLU A 427 0.88 15.70 19.68
C GLU A 427 0.50 16.43 20.99
N GLY A 428 1.24 17.48 21.35
CA GLY A 428 0.93 18.32 22.52
C GLY A 428 -0.37 19.11 22.37
N TRP A 429 -0.60 20.07 23.27
CA TRP A 429 -1.71 21.01 23.11
C TRP A 429 -1.58 21.79 21.80
N HIS A 430 -2.71 22.01 21.12
CA HIS A 430 -2.79 22.72 19.86
C HIS A 430 -3.87 23.80 19.96
N ASP A 431 -3.63 24.98 19.40
CA ASP A 431 -4.53 26.15 19.51
C ASP A 431 -5.96 25.84 19.03
N SER A 432 -6.10 24.97 18.03
CA SER A 432 -7.42 24.53 17.53
C SER A 432 -8.24 23.70 18.53
N PHE A 433 -7.65 23.27 19.66
CA PHE A 433 -8.39 22.59 20.73
C PHE A 433 -9.23 23.58 21.55
N GLU A 434 -8.82 24.84 21.63
CA GLU A 434 -9.62 25.89 22.25
C GLU A 434 -10.88 26.16 21.44
N ASP A 435 -10.74 26.27 20.11
CA ASP A 435 -11.86 26.40 19.19
C ASP A 435 -12.84 25.22 19.31
N ALA A 436 -12.30 23.99 19.35
CA ALA A 436 -13.11 22.79 19.54
C ALA A 436 -13.84 22.77 20.90
N LEU A 437 -13.21 23.26 21.96
CA LEU A 437 -13.83 23.38 23.29
C LEU A 437 -14.93 24.44 23.34
N MET A 438 -14.84 25.50 22.53
CA MET A 438 -15.92 26.49 22.40
C MET A 438 -17.17 25.88 21.75
N GLU A 439 -16.99 24.97 20.79
CA GLU A 439 -18.09 24.24 20.14
C GLU A 439 -18.63 23.09 21.00
N ASN A 440 -17.75 22.39 21.74
CA ASN A 440 -18.12 21.29 22.61
C ASN A 440 -17.30 21.28 23.90
N SER A 441 -17.90 21.79 24.98
CA SER A 441 -17.27 21.90 26.30
C SER A 441 -17.03 20.57 27.01
N ASN A 442 -17.59 19.47 26.52
CA ASN A 442 -17.45 18.13 27.10
C ASN A 442 -16.28 17.32 26.51
N LEU A 443 -15.47 17.93 25.64
CA LEU A 443 -14.32 17.27 25.03
C LEU A 443 -13.21 17.05 26.05
N ASN A 444 -12.62 15.85 26.02
CA ASN A 444 -11.46 15.48 26.81
C ASN A 444 -10.33 15.11 25.85
N PHE A 445 -9.20 15.82 25.94
CA PHE A 445 -8.02 15.56 25.14
C PHE A 445 -7.11 14.58 25.87
N VAL A 446 -6.80 13.43 25.27
CA VAL A 446 -6.08 12.34 25.92
C VAL A 446 -4.95 11.81 25.05
N LYS A 447 -3.90 11.29 25.69
CA LYS A 447 -2.77 10.64 25.01
C LYS A 447 -3.12 9.20 24.62
N PRO A 448 -2.55 8.66 23.52
CA PRO A 448 -2.69 7.26 23.11
C PRO A 448 -2.37 6.24 24.21
N THR A 449 -1.46 6.60 25.12
CA THR A 449 -1.04 5.78 26.26
C THR A 449 -2.19 5.37 27.18
N TRP A 450 -3.29 6.12 27.23
CA TRP A 450 -4.48 5.73 27.98
C TRP A 450 -5.12 4.45 27.42
N ILE A 451 -5.29 4.39 26.10
CA ILE A 451 -5.90 3.23 25.41
C ILE A 451 -4.99 2.01 25.53
N TYR A 452 -3.67 2.20 25.42
CA TYR A 452 -2.71 1.12 25.63
C TYR A 452 -2.73 0.61 27.07
N ALA A 453 -2.81 1.50 28.06
CA ALA A 453 -2.88 1.09 29.46
C ALA A 453 -4.17 0.30 29.78
N ILE A 454 -5.30 0.64 29.14
CA ILE A 454 -6.55 -0.15 29.25
C ILE A 454 -6.34 -1.56 28.70
N ASN A 455 -5.70 -1.68 27.53
CA ASN A 455 -5.38 -2.97 26.93
C ASN A 455 -4.39 -3.78 27.80
N GLU A 456 -3.32 -3.17 28.30
CA GLU A 456 -2.33 -3.87 29.12
C GLU A 456 -2.90 -4.35 30.46
N ARG A 457 -3.76 -3.55 31.08
CA ARG A 457 -4.35 -3.86 32.39
C ARG A 457 -5.68 -4.61 32.31
N GLN A 458 -6.20 -4.83 31.10
CA GLN A 458 -7.50 -5.45 30.82
C GLN A 458 -8.61 -4.92 31.75
N LYS A 459 -8.67 -3.59 31.92
CA LYS A 459 -9.71 -2.91 32.73
C LYS A 459 -9.85 -1.44 32.36
N MET A 460 -11.02 -0.87 32.61
CA MET A 460 -11.24 0.57 32.44
C MET A 460 -10.38 1.38 33.43
N LEU A 461 -9.67 2.39 32.92
CA LEU A 461 -8.81 3.27 33.70
C LEU A 461 -9.30 4.73 33.61
N PRO A 462 -9.11 5.54 34.67
CA PRO A 462 -9.37 6.97 34.62
C PRO A 462 -8.50 7.64 33.56
N TYR A 463 -9.08 8.57 32.79
CA TYR A 463 -8.38 9.28 31.72
C TYR A 463 -7.59 10.50 32.20
N GLN A 464 -7.89 11.01 33.39
CA GLN A 464 -7.29 12.22 33.96
C GLN A 464 -5.74 12.20 33.96
N PRO A 465 -5.06 11.10 34.33
CA PRO A 465 -3.59 11.03 34.30
C PRO A 465 -2.99 11.10 32.89
N TYR A 466 -3.80 10.87 31.85
CA TYR A 466 -3.39 10.82 30.46
C TYR A 466 -3.90 12.02 29.66
N THR A 467 -4.44 13.03 30.34
CA THR A 467 -5.00 14.22 29.70
C THR A 467 -3.89 15.07 29.09
N VAL A 468 -4.15 15.63 27.92
CA VAL A 468 -3.29 16.64 27.29
C VAL A 468 -3.76 18.00 27.81
N VAL A 469 -2.86 18.72 28.46
CA VAL A 469 -3.10 20.04 29.03
C VAL A 469 -2.37 21.11 28.21
N PRO A 470 -2.88 22.36 28.19
CA PRO A 470 -2.20 23.51 27.60
C PRO A 470 -0.77 23.71 28.09
#